data_AF-A0A4W5L3Q8-F1
#
_entry.id   AF-A0A4W5L3Q8-F1
#
_cell.length_a   1.000
_cell.length_b   1.000
_cell.length_c   1.000
_cell.angle_alpha   90.00
_cell.angle_beta   90.00
_cell.angle_gamma   90.00
#
_symmetry.space_group_name_H-M   'P 1'
#
loop_
_entity.id
_entity.type
_entity.pdbx_description
1 polymer ?
#
loop_
_entity_poly.entity_id
_entity_poly.type
_entity_poly.pdbx_seq_one_letter_code
_entity_poly.pdbx_strand_id
1 'polypeptide(L)'
;MCSGLWCRVDGEKDCKTKLDPPMDGTECDTGKWCRAGECVSRAVPVEPAMGEWSTWGSWGTCSPTCSTGISGRQRKCESPRYFTL
;
A
#
# COMPACT_ATOMS: atom_id res chain seq x y z
N MET A 1 4.46 -9.14 -15.82
CA MET A 1 3.65 -8.26 -14.95
C MET A 1 4.48 -7.75 -13.77
N CYS A 2 5.08 -8.62 -12.96
CA CYS A 2 5.90 -8.20 -11.80
C CYS A 2 7.28 -7.61 -12.15
N SER A 3 7.65 -7.58 -13.43
CA SER A 3 8.91 -7.03 -13.93
C SER A 3 8.88 -5.53 -14.21
N GLY A 4 7.71 -4.90 -14.21
CA GLY A 4 7.57 -3.46 -14.47
C GLY A 4 6.13 -3.00 -14.30
N LEU A 5 5.93 -1.85 -13.65
CA LEU A 5 4.64 -1.21 -13.48
C LEU A 5 4.25 -0.46 -14.76
N TRP A 6 3.02 -0.69 -15.23
CA TRP A 6 2.48 -0.06 -16.43
C TRP A 6 1.21 0.70 -16.08
N CYS A 7 1.15 1.97 -16.47
CA CYS A 7 0.01 2.85 -16.22
C CYS A 7 -0.60 3.28 -17.55
N ARG A 8 -1.94 3.27 -17.62
CA ARG A 8 -2.66 3.95 -18.69
C ARG A 8 -2.76 5.42 -18.34
N VAL A 9 -2.33 6.29 -19.25
CA VAL A 9 -2.44 7.74 -19.12
C VAL A 9 -3.52 8.23 -20.07
N ASP A 10 -4.43 9.06 -19.58
CA ASP A 10 -5.53 9.56 -20.41
C ASP A 10 -5.00 10.38 -21.60
N GLY A 11 -5.53 10.10 -22.78
CA GLY A 11 -5.10 10.73 -24.04
C GLY A 11 -3.87 10.08 -24.70
N GLU A 12 -3.19 9.15 -24.03
CA GLU A 12 -2.13 8.35 -24.64
C GLU A 12 -2.66 6.96 -25.05
N LYS A 13 -2.27 6.52 -26.24
CA LYS A 13 -2.69 5.21 -26.79
C LYS A 13 -1.89 4.05 -26.18
N ASP A 14 -0.66 4.32 -25.78
CA ASP A 14 0.26 3.32 -25.24
C ASP A 14 0.33 3.43 -23.72
N CYS A 15 0.40 2.28 -23.04
CA CYS A 15 0.70 2.25 -21.61
C CYS A 15 2.13 2.75 -21.37
N LYS A 16 2.31 3.59 -20.35
CA LYS A 16 3.63 4.09 -19.94
C LYS A 16 4.19 3.26 -18.80
N THR A 17 5.51 3.10 -18.79
CA THR A 17 6.25 2.44 -17.70
C THR A 17 7.46 3.26 -17.28
N LYS A 18 7.85 3.12 -16.02
CA LYS A 18 9.12 3.62 -15.49
C LYS A 18 10.15 2.52 -15.25
N LEU A 19 9.83 1.28 -15.66
CA LEU A 19 10.64 0.06 -15.45
C LEU A 19 10.78 -0.39 -13.99
N ASP A 20 10.31 0.38 -13.03
CA ASP A 20 10.20 -0.06 -11.63
C ASP A 20 9.19 -1.21 -11.51
N PRO A 21 9.50 -2.29 -10.77
CA PRO A 21 8.59 -3.40 -10.56
C PRO A 21 7.38 -2.96 -9.71
N PRO A 22 6.20 -3.59 -9.89
CA PRO A 22 5.11 -3.46 -8.94
C PRO A 22 5.55 -3.89 -7.53
N MET A 23 4.94 -3.29 -6.52
CA MET A 23 5.21 -3.66 -5.14
C MET A 23 4.88 -5.14 -4.91
N ASP A 24 5.67 -5.79 -4.06
CA ASP A 24 5.35 -7.12 -3.56
C ASP A 24 3.90 -7.15 -3.02
N GLY A 25 3.23 -8.27 -3.21
CA GLY A 25 1.81 -8.42 -2.90
C GLY A 25 0.80 -7.81 -3.87
N THR A 26 1.25 -7.10 -4.90
CA THR A 26 0.38 -6.74 -6.04
C THR A 26 -0.16 -8.01 -6.70
N GLU A 27 -1.46 -8.08 -6.91
CA GLU A 27 -2.09 -9.21 -7.61
C GLU A 27 -1.63 -9.22 -9.08
N CYS A 28 -1.10 -10.35 -9.53
CA CYS A 28 -0.57 -10.52 -10.89
C CYS A 28 -1.33 -11.58 -11.70
N ASP A 29 -2.03 -12.50 -11.03
CA ASP A 29 -2.87 -13.55 -11.61
C ASP A 29 -3.78 -14.11 -10.50
N THR A 30 -4.79 -14.92 -10.86
CA THR A 30 -5.76 -15.49 -9.91
C THR A 30 -5.04 -16.31 -8.83
N GLY A 31 -5.09 -15.84 -7.58
CA GLY A 31 -4.42 -16.50 -6.45
C GLY A 31 -2.89 -16.38 -6.47
N LYS A 32 -2.33 -15.44 -7.23
CA LYS A 32 -0.90 -15.14 -7.29
C LYS A 32 -0.61 -13.67 -7.00
N TRP A 33 0.57 -13.40 -6.48
CA TRP A 33 1.03 -12.07 -6.09
C TRP A 33 2.49 -11.87 -6.53
N CYS A 34 2.87 -10.61 -6.76
CA CYS A 34 4.25 -10.26 -7.03
C CYS A 34 5.12 -10.47 -5.78
N ARG A 35 6.29 -11.08 -5.94
CA ARG A 35 7.32 -11.20 -4.91
C ARG A 35 8.70 -11.18 -5.56
N ALA A 36 9.55 -10.24 -5.17
CA ALA A 36 10.90 -10.10 -5.71
C ALA A 36 10.94 -10.07 -7.26
N GLY A 37 9.95 -9.42 -7.87
CA GLY A 37 9.83 -9.32 -9.33
C GLY A 37 9.19 -10.52 -10.04
N GLU A 38 8.80 -11.57 -9.32
CA GLU A 38 8.17 -12.78 -9.87
C GLU A 38 6.70 -12.90 -9.46
N CYS A 39 5.87 -13.52 -10.30
CA CYS A 39 4.45 -13.77 -10.00
C CYS A 39 4.29 -15.17 -9.37
N VAL A 40 4.20 -15.24 -8.05
CA VAL A 40 4.22 -16.49 -7.28
C VAL A 40 2.86 -16.83 -6.68
N SER A 41 2.61 -18.09 -6.35
CA SER A 41 1.34 -18.50 -5.72
C SER A 41 1.19 -17.94 -4.30
N ARG A 42 -0.05 -17.56 -3.95
CA ARG A 42 -0.42 -17.13 -2.59
C ARG A 42 -0.35 -18.27 -1.55
N ALA A 43 -0.22 -19.50 -2.02
CA ALA A 43 -0.12 -20.71 -1.20
C ALA A 43 1.25 -20.88 -0.54
N VAL A 44 2.25 -20.04 -0.87
CA VAL A 44 3.48 -19.98 -0.08
C VAL A 44 3.10 -19.45 1.31
N PRO A 45 3.31 -20.20 2.41
CA PRO A 45 3.02 -19.71 3.74
C PRO A 45 3.83 -18.44 3.98
N VAL A 46 3.13 -17.32 4.07
CA VAL A 46 3.72 -16.08 4.57
C VAL A 46 3.50 -16.15 6.07
N GLU A 47 4.59 -16.15 6.84
CA GLU A 47 4.50 -15.93 8.28
C GLU A 47 3.58 -14.72 8.52
N PRO A 48 2.60 -14.80 9.43
CA PRO A 48 1.68 -13.69 9.66
C PRO A 48 2.50 -12.46 10.07
N ALA A 49 2.62 -11.52 9.14
CA ALA A 49 3.29 -10.27 9.40
C ALA A 49 2.45 -9.49 10.40
N MET A 50 2.98 -9.29 11.61
CA MET A 50 2.31 -8.47 12.61
C MET A 50 2.19 -7.05 12.04
N GLY A 51 0.96 -6.53 11.98
CA GLY A 51 0.72 -5.17 11.51
C GLY A 51 1.36 -4.14 12.43
N GLU A 52 1.98 -3.12 11.85
CA GLU A 52 2.51 -1.97 12.57
C GLU A 52 1.55 -0.79 12.42
N TRP A 53 1.47 0.03 13.48
CA TRP A 53 0.68 1.25 13.42
C TRP A 53 1.43 2.32 12.62
N SER A 54 0.75 2.92 11.64
CA SER A 54 1.25 4.11 10.97
C SER A 54 1.47 5.25 11.97
N THR A 55 2.21 6.26 11.56
CA THR A 55 2.24 7.53 12.28
C THR A 55 0.83 8.07 12.45
N TRP A 56 0.59 8.77 13.55
CA TRP A 56 -0.65 9.50 13.75
C TRP A 56 -0.84 10.54 12.64
N GLY A 57 -2.06 10.62 12.11
CA GLY A 57 -2.48 11.74 11.28
C GLY A 57 -2.62 13.03 12.09
N SER A 58 -2.92 14.11 11.38
CA SER A 58 -3.17 15.42 11.99
C SER A 58 -4.35 15.37 12.96
N TRP A 59 -4.30 16.22 13.99
CA TRP A 59 -5.46 16.47 14.84
C TRP A 59 -6.58 17.10 14.02
N GLY A 60 -7.79 16.58 14.19
CA GLY A 60 -9.01 17.20 13.71
C GLY A 60 -9.35 18.46 14.50
N THR A 61 -10.25 19.26 13.96
CA THR A 61 -10.75 20.48 14.59
C THR A 61 -11.41 20.17 15.94
N CYS A 62 -11.20 21.04 16.93
CA CYS A 62 -11.86 20.96 18.22
C CYS A 62 -13.38 21.12 18.04
N SER A 63 -14.18 20.28 18.71
CA SER A 63 -15.64 20.27 18.55
C SER A 63 -16.31 21.62 18.91
N PRO A 64 -16.17 22.17 20.14
CA PRO A 64 -16.57 23.54 20.45
C PRO A 64 -15.39 24.53 20.44
N THR A 65 -15.67 25.78 20.03
CA THR A 65 -14.75 26.92 20.08
C THR A 65 -14.68 27.59 21.46
N CYS A 66 -15.62 27.29 22.35
CA CYS A 66 -15.64 27.74 23.74
C CYS A 66 -16.05 26.61 24.69
N SER A 67 -15.53 26.62 25.92
CA SER A 67 -15.62 25.51 26.90
C SER A 67 -14.70 24.33 26.55
N THR A 68 -14.82 23.23 27.30
CA THR A 68 -14.02 22.01 27.09
C THR A 68 -14.45 21.29 25.81
N GLY A 69 -13.52 21.17 24.86
CA GLY A 69 -13.72 20.49 23.59
C GLY A 69 -12.88 19.23 23.43
N ILE A 70 -13.24 18.40 22.44
CA ILE A 70 -12.53 17.16 22.11
C ILE A 70 -11.94 17.32 20.70
N SER A 71 -10.67 16.97 20.53
CA SER A 71 -10.05 16.76 19.21
C SER A 71 -9.66 15.29 19.07
N GLY A 72 -9.79 14.77 17.85
CA GLY A 72 -9.45 13.39 17.52
C GLY A 72 -8.38 13.33 16.45
N ARG A 73 -7.62 12.23 16.42
CA ARG A 73 -6.70 11.90 15.32
C ARG A 73 -6.79 10.41 15.04
N GLN A 74 -6.44 10.01 13.83
CA GLN A 74 -6.52 8.62 13.38
C GLN A 74 -5.14 8.12 12.94
N ARG A 75 -4.95 6.80 13.02
CA ARG A 75 -3.79 6.08 12.48
C ARG A 75 -4.27 4.77 11.87
N LYS A 76 -3.52 4.22 10.92
CA LYS A 76 -3.85 2.97 10.23
C LYS A 76 -3.01 1.83 10.79
N CYS A 77 -3.58 0.63 10.82
CA CYS A 77 -2.81 -0.59 11.03
C CYS A 77 -2.34 -1.04 9.65
N GLU A 78 -1.04 -0.96 9.38
CA GLU A 78 -0.44 -1.31 8.10
C GLU A 78 0.44 -2.55 8.30
N SER A 79 0.32 -3.56 7.44
CA SER A 79 1.32 -4.64 7.41
C SER A 79 2.66 -4.06 6.97
N PRO A 80 3.81 -4.58 7.46
CA PRO A 80 5.11 -4.12 7.01
C PRO A 80 5.15 -4.20 5.48
N ARG A 81 5.26 -3.03 4.84
CA ARG A 81 5.58 -2.99 3.42
C ARG A 81 6.97 -3.57 3.36
N TYR A 82 7.11 -4.73 2.72
CA TYR A 82 8.38 -5.31 2.32
C TYR A 82 9.08 -4.32 1.38
N PHE A 83 9.72 -3.33 2.01
CA PHE A 83 10.75 -2.48 1.47
C PHE A 83 11.98 -2.91 2.25
N THR A 84 12.67 -3.93 1.76
CA THR A 84 14.04 -4.20 2.21
C THR A 84 14.92 -3.21 1.45
N LEU A 85 15.58 -2.32 2.20
CA LEU A 85 16.65 -1.44 1.73
C LEU A 85 17.83 -2.26 1.18
#